data_AF-A0A246JE63-F1
#
_entry.id   AF-A0A246JE63-F1
#
_cell.length_a   1.000
_cell.length_b   1.000
_cell.length_c   1.000
_cell.angle_alpha   90.00
_cell.angle_beta   90.00
_cell.angle_gamma   90.00
#
_symmetry.space_group_name_H-M   'P 1'
#
loop_
_entity.id
_entity.type
_entity.pdbx_description
1 polymer ?
#
loop_
_entity_poly.entity_id
_entity_poly.type
_entity_poly.pdbx_seq_one_letter_code
_entity_poly.pdbx_strand_id
1 'polypeptide(L)' 'MALLEDHSAAFILRVWCEPDRGARPGLVWRGSIEHVPSGRRVFFHQAGAIVAFVQPYIDSLLGGEPPPSS' A
#
# COMPACT_ATOMS: atom_id res chain seq x y z
N MET A 1 -31.64 -8.27 -6.28
CA MET A 1 -30.43 -8.62 -7.04
C MET A 1 -29.28 -8.63 -6.06
N ALA A 2 -28.81 -9.81 -5.66
CA ALA A 2 -27.62 -9.92 -4.83
C ALA A 2 -26.43 -9.55 -5.72
N LEU A 3 -25.98 -8.30 -5.64
CA LEU A 3 -24.62 -7.95 -6.02
C LEU A 3 -23.74 -8.94 -5.26
N LEU A 4 -22.93 -9.75 -5.95
CA LEU A 4 -21.85 -10.44 -5.26
C LEU A 4 -21.19 -9.39 -4.39
N GLU A 5 -21.17 -9.60 -3.07
CA GLU A 5 -20.37 -8.79 -2.18
C GLU A 5 -18.99 -8.70 -2.84
N ASP A 6 -18.58 -7.48 -3.18
CA ASP A 6 -17.36 -7.24 -3.94
C ASP A 6 -16.20 -7.59 -3.00
N HIS A 7 -15.85 -8.88 -2.95
CA HIS A 7 -14.78 -9.47 -2.16
C HIS A 7 -13.42 -9.08 -2.76
N SER A 8 -13.23 -7.80 -3.06
CA SER A 8 -12.01 -7.25 -3.61
C SER A 8 -11.57 -6.03 -2.81
N ALA A 9 -10.26 -5.82 -2.79
CA ALA A 9 -9.66 -4.60 -2.28
C ALA A 9 -8.88 -3.96 -3.42
N ALA A 10 -9.19 -2.70 -3.71
CA ALA A 10 -8.56 -1.95 -4.79
C ALA A 10 -7.51 -0.98 -4.25
N PHE A 11 -6.37 -0.92 -4.93
CA PHE A 11 -5.24 -0.06 -4.56
C PHE A 11 -4.69 0.70 -5.76
N ILE A 12 -4.23 1.93 -5.53
CA ILE A 12 -3.48 2.72 -6.51
C ILE A 12 -2.03 2.82 -6.03
N LEU A 13 -1.10 2.28 -6.82
CA LEU A 13 0.33 2.38 -6.59
C LEU A 13 0.93 3.41 -7.54
N ARG A 14 1.65 4.39 -6.99
CA ARG A 14 2.47 5.33 -7.77
C ARG A 14 3.91 5.17 -7.37
N VAL A 15 4.81 5.18 -8.35
CA VAL A 15 6.26 5.15 -8.17
C VAL A 15 6.87 6.23 -9.05
N TRP A 16 7.79 7.01 -8.50
CA TRP A 16 8.49 8.07 -9.24
C TRP A 16 9.91 8.22 -8.71
N CYS A 17 10.79 8.82 -9.52
CA CYS A 17 12.14 9.17 -9.10
C CYS A 17 12.22 10.66 -8.80
N GLU A 18 12.94 11.01 -7.74
CA GLU A 18 13.30 12.38 -7.39
C GLU A 18 14.83 12.50 -7.40
N PRO A 19 15.38 13.68 -7.71
CA PRO A 19 16.80 13.95 -7.54
C PRO A 19 17.18 13.80 -6.06
N ASP A 20 18.23 13.04 -5.78
CA ASP A 20 18.83 13.02 -4.45
C ASP A 20 19.55 14.36 -4.22
N ARG A 21 19.11 15.12 -3.21
CA ARG A 21 19.77 16.37 -2.79
C ARG A 21 20.96 16.12 -1.87
N GLY A 22 21.32 14.87 -1.63
CA GLY A 22 22.45 14.46 -0.79
C GLY A 22 23.83 14.68 -1.41
N ALA A 23 24.86 14.23 -0.70
CA ALA A 23 26.27 14.44 -1.03
C ALA A 23 26.75 13.71 -2.31
N ARG A 24 25.91 12.84 -2.90
CA ARG A 24 26.20 12.17 -4.18
C ARG A 24 25.02 12.41 -5.13
N PRO A 25 25.24 12.96 -6.32
CA PRO A 25 24.17 13.10 -7.31
C PRO A 25 23.67 11.70 -7.70
N GLY A 26 22.40 11.44 -7.43
CA GLY A 26 21.73 10.17 -7.71
C GLY A 26 20.23 10.34 -7.89
N LEU A 27 19.56 9.30 -8.40
CA LEU A 27 18.10 9.21 -8.44
C LEU A 27 17.65 8.37 -7.26
N VAL A 28 16.76 8.92 -6.43
CA VAL A 28 16.08 8.16 -5.38
C VAL A 28 14.64 7.93 -5.80
N TRP A 29 14.16 6.70 -5.68
CA TRP A 29 12.76 6.41 -5.95
C TRP A 29 11.91 6.69 -4.71
N ARG A 30 10.65 7.00 -4.97
CA ARG A 30 9.58 7.23 -4.00
C ARG A 30 8.34 6.51 -4.50
N GLY A 31 7.48 6.15 -3.56
CA GLY A 31 6.19 5.60 -3.90
C GLY A 31 5.09 6.08 -2.99
N SER A 32 3.86 5.93 -3.46
CA SER A 32 2.64 6.06 -2.66
C SER A 32 1.69 4.93 -2.98
N ILE A 33 1.04 4.38 -1.97
CA ILE A 33 -0.04 3.42 -2.12
C ILE A 33 -1.29 3.97 -1.44
N GLU A 34 -2.43 3.86 -2.11
CA GLU A 34 -3.73 4.25 -1.60
C GLU A 34 -4.71 3.08 -1.69
N HIS A 35 -5.45 2.83 -0.61
CA HIS A 35 -6.61 1.93 -0.63
C HIS A 35 -7.85 2.71 -1.08
N VAL A 36 -8.32 2.39 -2.30
CA VAL A 36 -9.35 3.16 -3.03
C VAL A 36 -10.65 3.33 -2.23
N PRO A 37 -11.24 2.29 -1.62
CA PRO A 37 -12.48 2.45 -0.84
C PRO A 37 -12.34 3.39 0.37
N SER A 38 -11.18 3.36 1.05
CA SER A 38 -10.99 4.14 2.28
C SER A 38 -10.35 5.52 2.06
N GLY A 39 -9.73 5.75 0.91
CA GLY A 39 -8.85 6.89 0.65
C GLY A 39 -7.56 6.92 1.49
N ARG A 40 -7.31 5.91 2.35
CA ARG A 40 -6.09 5.83 3.15
C ARG A 40 -4.88 5.71 2.22
N ARG A 41 -3.94 6.65 2.35
CA ARG A 41 -2.74 6.73 1.53
C ARG A 41 -1.50 6.79 2.41
N VAL A 42 -0.44 6.10 1.99
CA VAL A 42 0.89 6.19 2.62
C VAL A 42 1.97 6.42 1.57
N PHE A 43 3.02 7.13 1.96
CA PHE A 43 4.24 7.30 1.16
C PHE A 43 5.30 6.34 1.66
N PHE A 44 6.10 5.78 0.75
CA PHE A 44 7.14 4.83 1.08
C PHE A 44 8.36 4.98 0.15
N HIS A 45 9.49 4.46 0.60
CA HIS A 45 10.75 4.41 -0.16
C HIS A 45 11.39 3.01 -0.10
N GLN A 46 10.68 2.04 0.48
CA GLN A 46 11.06 0.63 0.59
C GLN A 46 9.91 -0.23 0.06
N ALA A 47 10.20 -1.15 -0.85
CA ALA A 47 9.15 -1.96 -1.49
C ALA A 47 8.37 -2.83 -0.48
N GLY A 48 8.99 -3.25 0.62
CA GLY A 48 8.34 -4.01 1.68
C GLY A 48 7.16 -3.29 2.36
N ALA A 49 7.13 -1.94 2.30
CA ALA A 49 6.01 -1.16 2.81
C ALA A 49 4.71 -1.40 2.04
N ILE A 50 4.79 -1.85 0.78
CA ILE A 50 3.62 -2.22 -0.03
C ILE A 50 2.93 -3.43 0.60
N VAL A 51 3.69 -4.48 0.91
CA VAL A 51 3.18 -5.71 1.54
C VAL A 51 2.58 -5.37 2.91
N ALA A 52 3.32 -4.62 3.74
CA ALA A 52 2.83 -4.21 5.05
C ALA A 52 1.52 -3.40 4.99
N PHE A 53 1.34 -2.60 3.94
CA PHE A 53 0.10 -1.84 3.74
C PHE A 53 -1.07 -2.70 3.26
N VAL A 54 -0.82 -3.65 2.35
CA VAL A 54 -1.85 -4.48 1.70
C VAL A 54 -2.29 -5.64 2.60
N GLN A 55 -1.38 -6.21 3.39
CA GLN A 55 -1.63 -7.43 4.18
C GLN A 55 -2.90 -7.37 5.04
N PRO A 56 -3.16 -6.29 5.83
CA PRO A 56 -4.35 -6.25 6.68
C PRO A 56 -5.67 -6.28 5.89
N TYR A 57 -5.67 -5.81 4.63
CA TYR A 57 -6.85 -5.86 3.78
C TYR A 57 -7.05 -7.26 3.19
N ILE A 58 -5.97 -7.98 2.87
CA ILE A 58 -6.03 -9.39 2.47
C ILE A 58 -6.57 -10.23 3.61
N ASP A 59 -6.05 -10.04 4.83
CA ASP A 59 -6.48 -10.80 6.02
C ASP A 59 -7.98 -10.59 6.27
N SER A 60 -8.44 -9.34 6.20
CA SER A 60 -9.86 -8.99 6.31
C SER A 60 -10.74 -9.67 5.25
N LEU A 61 -10.30 -9.71 3.99
CA LEU A 61 -11.02 -10.39 2.91
C LEU A 61 -11.10 -11.91 3.10
N LEU A 62 -10.07 -12.52 3.68
CA LEU A 62 -10.04 -13.96 3.98
C LEU A 62 -10.77 -14.32 5.27
N GLY A 63 -11.30 -13.35 6.01
CA GLY A 63 -11.92 -13.56 7.32
C GLY A 63 -10.91 -13.87 8.43
N GLY A 64 -9.63 -13.56 8.22
CA GLY A 64 -8.60 -13.66 9.24
C GLY A 64 -8.70 -12.48 10.21
N GLU A 65 -8.77 -12.76 11.51
CA GLU A 65 -8.58 -11.74 12.54
C GLU A 65 -7.14 -11.19 12.40
N PRO A 66 -6.93 -9.85 12.44
CA PRO A 66 -5.59 -9.30 12.33
C PRO A 66 -4.69 -9.87 13.44
N PRO A 67 -3.42 -10.20 13.16
CA PRO A 67 -2.53 -10.78 14.16
C PRO A 67 -2.44 -9.85 15.38
N PRO A 68 -2.46 -10.39 16.61
CA PRO A 68 -2.40 -9.57 17.81
C PRO A 68 -1.13 -8.72 17.80
N SER A 69 -1.30 -7.41 17.95
CA SER A 69 -0.19 -6.47 18.12
C SER A 69 0.67 -6.91 19.30
N SER A 70 1.89 -7.38 19.03
CA SER A 70 2.92 -7.65 20.05
C SER A 70 3.67 -6.37 20.41
#